data_AF-A0A822IJK8-F1
#
_entry.id   AF-A0A822IJK8-F1
#
_cell.length_a   1.000
_cell.length_b   1.000
_cell.length_c   1.000
_cell.angle_alpha   90.00
_cell.angle_beta   90.00
_cell.angle_gamma   90.00
#
_symmetry.space_group_name_H-M   'P 1'
#
loop_
_entity.id
_entity.type
_entity.pdbx_description
1 polymer ?
#
loop_
_entity_poly.entity_id
_entity_poly.type
_entity_poly.pdbx_seq_one_letter_code
_entity_poly.pdbx_strand_id
1 'polypeptide(L)' 'MREEQKFVFDPTVYGKITIPTLLLVGGESPPRELANAQVVASALTKSQIQILAGQQHAAMYTSPDLFVKEVIAFLTKE' A
#
# COMPACT_ATOMS: atom_id res chain seq x y z
N MET A 1 19.22 -2.83 -19.07
CA MET A 1 18.72 -2.21 -17.84
C MET A 1 17.64 -1.20 -18.24
N ARG A 2 16.42 -1.37 -17.72
CA ARG A 2 15.22 -0.63 -18.15
C ARG A 2 15.12 0.67 -17.33
N GLU A 3 14.50 1.70 -17.90
CA GLU A 3 14.36 3.08 -17.41
C GLU A 3 13.89 3.27 -15.95
N GLU A 4 13.50 2.20 -15.25
CA GLU A 4 13.09 2.18 -13.83
C GLU A 4 14.16 2.72 -12.86
N GLN A 5 15.44 2.66 -13.21
CA GLN A 5 16.53 3.07 -12.31
C GLN A 5 16.69 4.59 -12.11
N LYS A 6 16.00 5.43 -12.89
CA LYS A 6 16.11 6.89 -12.77
C LYS A 6 15.03 7.52 -11.90
N PHE A 7 13.99 6.77 -11.52
CA PHE A 7 12.92 7.31 -10.71
C PHE A 7 13.34 7.37 -9.23
N VAL A 8 13.48 8.58 -8.71
CA VAL A 8 13.67 8.82 -7.28
C VAL A 8 12.32 9.27 -6.72
N PHE A 9 11.79 8.52 -5.77
CA PHE A 9 10.56 8.89 -5.08
C PHE A 9 10.82 10.12 -4.19
N ASP A 10 10.19 11.24 -4.53
CA ASP A 10 10.18 12.45 -3.72
C ASP A 10 8.85 12.54 -2.95
N PRO A 11 8.81 12.24 -1.64
CA PRO A 11 7.57 12.28 -0.86
C PRO A 11 6.93 13.69 -0.83
N THR A 12 7.71 14.75 -1.05
CA THR A 12 7.23 16.14 -0.87
C THR A 12 6.24 16.57 -1.93
N VAL A 13 6.24 15.94 -3.11
CA VAL A 13 5.34 16.32 -4.21
C VAL A 13 3.94 15.71 -4.09
N TYR A 14 3.75 14.73 -3.20
CA TYR A 14 2.49 13.99 -3.07
C TYR A 14 1.53 14.54 -2.01
N GLY A 15 1.95 15.54 -1.23
CA GLY A 15 1.11 16.15 -0.18
C GLY A 15 -0.16 16.87 -0.67
N LYS A 16 -0.34 17.01 -1.99
CA LYS A 16 -1.56 17.53 -2.60
C LYS A 16 -2.59 16.44 -2.94
N ILE A 17 -2.23 15.16 -2.79
CA ILE A 17 -3.15 14.05 -3.01
C ILE A 17 -4.09 13.95 -1.81
N THR A 18 -5.36 14.30 -2.04
CA THR A 18 -6.40 14.30 -1.01
C THR A 18 -7.37 13.12 -1.11
N ILE A 19 -7.21 12.27 -2.13
CA ILE A 19 -8.02 11.06 -2.30
C ILE A 19 -7.63 10.07 -1.20
N PRO A 20 -8.57 9.57 -0.38
CA PRO A 20 -8.30 8.51 0.57
C PRO A 20 -7.59 7.34 -0.12
N THR A 21 -6.48 6.88 0.44
CA THR A 21 -5.66 5.82 -0.13
C THR A 21 -5.45 4.68 0.86
N LEU A 22 -5.73 3.46 0.43
CA LEU A 22 -5.44 2.24 1.18
C LEU A 22 -4.17 1.59 0.62
N LEU A 23 -3.20 1.33 1.51
CA LEU A 23 -1.97 0.60 1.21
C LEU A 23 -2.08 -0.80 1.85
N LEU A 24 -2.05 -1.85 1.03
CA LEU A 24 -2.17 -3.24 1.48
C LEU A 24 -0.80 -3.91 1.50
N VAL A 25 -0.43 -4.52 2.63
CA VAL A 25 0.87 -5.19 2.81
C VAL A 25 0.64 -6.58 3.36
N GLY A 26 1.21 -7.61 2.72
CA GLY A 26 1.19 -8.97 3.27
C GLY A 26 2.02 -9.06 4.55
N GLY A 27 1.45 -9.60 5.64
CA GLY A 27 2.10 -9.67 6.95
C GLY A 27 3.37 -10.52 7.00
N GLU A 28 3.53 -11.46 6.08
CA GLU A 28 4.72 -12.32 5.96
C GLU A 28 5.68 -11.86 4.87
N SER A 29 5.40 -10.71 4.24
CA SER A 29 6.28 -10.12 3.22
C SER A 29 7.62 -9.71 3.82
N PRO A 30 8.69 -9.58 3.00
CA PRO A 30 9.94 -9.02 3.47
C PRO A 30 9.74 -7.65 4.15
N PRO A 31 10.47 -7.32 5.23
CA PRO A 31 10.26 -6.08 6.00
C PRO A 31 10.28 -4.79 5.16
N ARG A 32 11.00 -4.80 4.03
CA ARG A 32 11.06 -3.67 3.09
C ARG A 32 9.69 -3.31 2.51
N GLU A 33 8.76 -4.26 2.37
CA GLU A 33 7.44 -3.99 1.79
C GLU A 33 6.62 -3.10 2.71
N LEU A 34 6.69 -3.35 4.03
CA LEU A 34 6.08 -2.46 5.02
C LEU A 34 6.81 -1.10 5.08
N ALA A 35 8.14 -1.09 5.04
CA ALA A 35 8.90 0.15 5.03
C ALA A 35 8.54 1.04 3.81
N ASN A 36 8.41 0.43 2.63
CA ASN A 36 7.97 1.13 1.42
C ASN A 36 6.56 1.71 1.58
N ALA A 37 5.61 0.93 2.14
CA ALA A 37 4.27 1.41 2.41
C ALA A 37 4.25 2.59 3.40
N GLN A 38 5.11 2.56 4.43
CA GLN A 38 5.25 3.67 5.39
C GLN A 38 5.79 4.93 4.74
N VAL A 39 6.78 4.81 3.85
CA VAL A 39 7.30 5.95 3.06
C VAL A 39 6.19 6.56 2.22
N VAL A 40 5.41 5.75 1.51
CA VAL A 40 4.26 6.25 0.72
C VAL A 40 3.19 6.88 1.61
N ALA A 41 2.83 6.25 2.73
CA ALA A 41 1.84 6.79 3.67
C ALA A 41 2.27 8.16 4.22
N SER A 42 3.55 8.34 4.54
CA SER A 42 4.08 9.63 5.03
C SER A 42 3.98 10.77 4.01
N ALA A 43 3.86 10.44 2.71
CA ALA A 43 3.76 11.40 1.62
C ALA A 43 2.30 11.81 1.32
N LEU A 44 1.31 11.06 1.82
CA LEU A 44 -0.11 11.24 1.52
C LEU A 44 -0.86 11.84 2.72
N THR A 45 -1.78 12.77 2.45
CA THR A 45 -2.55 13.42 3.52
C THR A 45 -3.64 12.52 4.11
N LYS A 46 -4.17 11.58 3.33
CA LYS A 46 -5.24 10.65 3.73
C LYS A 46 -4.89 9.24 3.32
N SER A 47 -4.04 8.58 4.10
CA SER A 47 -3.67 7.19 3.86
C SER A 47 -3.88 6.31 5.09
N GLN A 48 -4.15 5.04 4.83
CA GLN A 48 -4.13 3.99 5.84
C GLN A 48 -3.33 2.79 5.32
N ILE A 49 -2.60 2.12 6.21
CA ILE A 49 -1.91 0.86 5.92
C ILE A 49 -2.71 -0.28 6.54
N GLN A 50 -3.04 -1.29 5.75
CA GLN A 50 -3.67 -2.53 6.21
C GLN A 50 -2.72 -3.70 6.01
N ILE A 51 -2.44 -4.42 7.10
CA ILE A 51 -1.65 -5.66 7.06
C ILE A 51 -2.58 -6.83 6.81
N LEU A 52 -2.25 -7.65 5.81
CA LEU A 52 -2.93 -8.89 5.47
C LEU A 52 -2.19 -10.05 6.15
N ALA A 53 -2.59 -10.36 7.39
CA ALA A 53 -1.93 -11.37 8.21
C ALA A 53 -1.82 -12.72 7.49
N GLY A 54 -0.65 -13.36 7.60
CA GLY A 54 -0.36 -14.64 6.95
C GLY A 54 -0.14 -14.57 5.42
N GLN A 55 -0.18 -13.39 4.81
CA GLN A 55 0.00 -13.24 3.36
C GLN A 55 1.38 -12.70 2.98
N GLN A 56 1.86 -13.12 1.81
CA GLN A 56 3.09 -12.63 1.16
C GLN A 56 2.79 -11.42 0.25
N HIS A 57 3.79 -10.92 -0.49
CA HIS A 57 3.68 -9.73 -1.35
C HIS A 57 2.51 -9.79 -2.36
N ALA A 58 2.17 -10.98 -2.85
CA ALA A 58 1.15 -11.22 -3.87
C ALA A 58 -0.23 -11.58 -3.29
N ALA A 59 -0.63 -10.96 -2.17
CA ALA A 59 -1.85 -11.28 -1.43
C ALA A 59 -3.13 -11.26 -2.28
N MET A 60 -3.19 -10.41 -3.33
CA MET A 60 -4.33 -10.38 -4.25
C MET A 60 -4.51 -11.67 -5.07
N TYR A 61 -3.47 -12.50 -5.18
CA TYR A 61 -3.51 -13.80 -5.83
C TYR A 61 -3.63 -14.96 -4.83
N THR A 62 -2.94 -14.86 -3.68
CA THR A 62 -2.89 -15.97 -2.70
C THR A 62 -4.08 -15.98 -1.75
N SER A 63 -4.72 -14.83 -1.53
CA SER A 63 -5.94 -14.70 -0.72
C SER A 63 -6.86 -13.60 -1.29
N PRO A 64 -7.46 -13.83 -2.47
CA PRO A 64 -8.32 -12.85 -3.12
C PRO A 64 -9.52 -12.47 -2.25
N ASP A 65 -10.08 -13.40 -1.47
CA ASP A 65 -11.21 -13.12 -0.58
C ASP A 65 -10.84 -12.11 0.52
N LEU A 66 -9.66 -12.28 1.14
CA LEU A 66 -9.17 -11.35 2.14
C LEU A 66 -8.85 -9.98 1.51
N PHE A 67 -8.21 -9.98 0.34
CA PHE A 67 -7.93 -8.75 -0.40
C PHE A 67 -9.23 -7.97 -0.72
N VAL A 68 -10.23 -8.63 -1.31
CA VAL A 68 -11.52 -8.02 -1.67
C VAL A 68 -12.26 -7.54 -0.42
N LYS A 69 -12.25 -8.31 0.67
CA LYS A 69 -12.85 -7.90 1.95
C LYS A 69 -12.29 -6.56 2.43
N GLU A 70 -10.97 -6.39 2.45
CA GLU A 70 -10.34 -5.15 2.91
C GLU A 70 -10.57 -3.98 1.94
N VAL A 71 -10.60 -4.24 0.62
CA VAL A 71 -10.94 -3.22 -0.38
C VAL A 71 -12.39 -2.74 -0.22
N ILE A 72 -13.35 -3.66 -0.10
CA ILE A 72 -14.76 -3.29 0.10
C ILE A 72 -14.93 -2.51 1.41
N ALA A 73 -14.35 -3.00 2.51
CA ALA A 73 -14.43 -2.33 3.80
C ALA A 73 -13.88 -0.90 3.77
N PHE A 74 -12.85 -0.64 2.96
CA PHE A 74 -12.35 0.72 2.75
C PHE A 74 -13.27 1.58 1.90
N LEU A 75 -13.82 1.05 0.81
CA LEU A 75 -14.69 1.80 -0.10
C LEU A 75 -16.07 2.11 0.50
N THR A 76 -16.52 1.34 1.48
CA THR A 76 -17.82 1.52 2.14
C THR A 76 -17.73 2.19 3.51
N LYS A 77 -16.55 2.64 3.94
CA LYS A 77 -16.42 3.47 5.15
C LYS A 77 -16.97 4.87 4.85
N GLU A 78 -17.98 5.29 5.63
CA GLU A 78 -18.48 6.67 5.63
C GLU A 78 -17.43 7.67 6.12
#